data_AF-A0A087YKA2-F1
#
_entry.id   AF-A0A087YKA2-F1
#
_cell.length_a   1.000
_cell.length_b   1.000
_cell.length_c   1.000
_cell.angle_alpha   90.00
_cell.angle_beta   90.00
_cell.angle_gamma   90.00
#
_symmetry.space_group_name_H-M   'P 1'
#
loop_
_entity.id
_entity.type
_entity.pdbx_description
1 polymer ?
#
loop_
_entity_poly.entity_id
_entity_poly.type
_entity_poly.pdbx_seq_one_letter_code
_entity_poly.pdbx_strand_id
1 'polypeptide(L)'
;MEEYLRRVQSRLGAGLPEGPIHAVLGGPEPDVGTVAATLCLALHLSQKQPSGGVCVPLLCRKQCSTELPEETVRYLRRVKISESALLWREDIDLVNLHHTGKLLLTLLRDGLLESSEYHTVESSVLRVVHQDGQQDAADDGAMSALTTVAREILQDAVEQSRAALGELLG
;
A
#
# COMPACT_ATOMS: atom_id res chain seq x y z
N MET A 1 2.99 -10.53 9.01
CA MET A 1 3.53 -9.44 8.17
C MET A 1 4.86 -9.83 7.53
N GLU A 2 5.91 -10.15 8.30
CA GLU A 2 7.23 -10.49 7.71
C GLU A 2 7.20 -11.66 6.72
N GLU A 3 6.42 -12.72 7.01
CA GLU A 3 6.23 -13.84 6.08
C GLU A 3 5.55 -13.41 4.76
N TYR A 4 4.63 -12.45 4.82
CA TYR A 4 4.01 -11.87 3.64
C TYR A 4 5.04 -11.11 2.80
N LEU A 5 5.86 -10.26 3.42
CA LEU A 5 6.92 -9.52 2.74
C LEU A 5 7.94 -10.46 2.08
N ARG A 6 8.37 -11.51 2.78
CA ARG A 6 9.28 -12.53 2.24
C ARG A 6 8.68 -13.22 1.01
N ARG A 7 7.39 -13.56 1.04
CA ARG A 7 6.68 -14.15 -0.10
C ARG A 7 6.65 -13.20 -1.29
N VAL A 8 6.38 -11.91 -1.05
CA VAL A 8 6.37 -10.88 -2.09
C VAL A 8 7.76 -10.75 -2.72
N GLN A 9 8.81 -10.64 -1.91
CA GLN A 9 10.21 -10.58 -2.38
C GLN A 9 10.60 -11.81 -3.20
N SER A 10 10.25 -13.01 -2.74
CA SER A 10 10.52 -14.23 -3.48
C SER A 10 9.85 -14.25 -4.86
N ARG A 11 8.65 -13.68 -4.97
CA ARG A 11 7.94 -13.60 -6.25
C ARG A 11 8.49 -12.52 -7.18
N LEU A 12 8.99 -11.41 -6.65
CA LEU A 12 9.66 -10.38 -7.43
C LEU A 12 11.06 -10.84 -7.90
N GLY A 13 11.80 -11.52 -7.03
CA GLY A 13 13.16 -12.00 -7.29
C GLY A 13 13.25 -13.21 -8.23
N ALA A 14 12.16 -13.99 -8.37
CA ALA A 14 12.09 -15.10 -9.31
C ALA A 14 11.83 -14.68 -10.77
N GLY A 15 11.78 -13.36 -11.04
CA GLY A 15 11.33 -12.76 -12.30
C GLY A 15 9.96 -12.09 -12.15
N LEU A 16 9.59 -11.19 -13.07
CA LEU A 16 8.28 -10.53 -13.02
C LEU A 16 7.17 -11.61 -12.97
N PRO A 17 6.23 -11.55 -12.01
CA PRO A 17 5.14 -12.51 -11.94
C PRO A 17 4.37 -12.58 -13.27
N GLU A 18 3.85 -13.78 -13.56
CA GLU A 18 3.01 -13.99 -14.74
C GLU A 18 1.71 -13.17 -14.66
N GLY A 19 1.20 -12.95 -13.43
CA GLY A 19 0.01 -12.14 -13.15
C GLY A 19 0.28 -10.65 -12.87
N PRO A 20 -0.78 -9.88 -12.58
CA PRO A 20 -0.68 -8.44 -12.33
C PRO A 20 0.07 -8.14 -11.01
N ILE A 21 0.80 -7.04 -11.01
CA ILE A 21 1.46 -6.48 -9.82
C ILE A 21 0.61 -5.32 -9.31
N HIS A 22 0.10 -5.47 -8.11
CA HIS A 22 -0.63 -4.42 -7.41
C HIS A 22 0.30 -3.68 -6.46
N ALA A 23 0.86 -2.57 -6.92
CA ALA A 23 1.67 -1.68 -6.11
C ALA A 23 0.78 -0.83 -5.19
N VAL A 24 1.10 -0.82 -3.90
CA VAL A 24 0.47 0.06 -2.90
C VAL A 24 1.53 1.05 -2.45
N LEU A 25 1.40 2.30 -2.87
CA LEU A 25 2.37 3.34 -2.60
C LEU A 25 2.02 4.06 -1.29
N GLY A 26 2.99 4.08 -0.38
CA GLY A 26 2.94 4.83 0.87
C GLY A 26 3.06 6.34 0.68
N GLY A 27 2.89 7.06 1.78
CA GLY A 27 3.10 8.49 1.89
C GLY A 27 4.50 8.98 1.47
N PRO A 28 4.70 10.30 1.33
CA PRO A 28 5.98 10.88 0.90
C PRO A 28 7.10 10.68 1.93
N GLU A 29 6.74 10.39 3.19
CA GLU A 29 7.66 10.12 4.27
C GLU A 29 7.38 8.74 4.89
N PRO A 30 8.40 7.91 5.15
CA PRO A 30 8.23 6.60 5.76
C PRO A 30 8.14 6.71 7.30
N ASP A 31 7.19 7.50 7.79
CA ASP A 31 6.86 7.55 9.22
C ASP A 31 6.14 6.26 9.68
N VAL A 32 6.04 6.06 11.00
CA VAL A 32 5.42 4.85 11.58
C VAL A 32 4.00 4.61 11.07
N GLY A 33 3.18 5.66 11.02
CA GLY A 33 1.78 5.58 10.62
C GLY A 33 1.65 5.25 9.14
N THR A 34 2.44 5.89 8.30
CA THR A 34 2.53 5.63 6.87
C THR A 34 3.00 4.21 6.60
N VAL A 35 4.10 3.77 7.21
CA VAL A 35 4.63 2.41 7.03
C VAL A 35 3.60 1.36 7.46
N ALA A 36 3.00 1.53 8.64
CA ALA A 36 1.98 0.63 9.13
C ALA A 36 0.75 0.59 8.19
N ALA A 37 0.28 1.76 7.73
CA ALA A 37 -0.83 1.87 6.80
C ALA A 37 -0.56 1.15 5.48
N THR A 38 0.59 1.39 4.85
CA THR A 38 0.99 0.75 3.59
C THR A 38 1.05 -0.77 3.73
N LEU A 39 1.71 -1.26 4.78
CA LEU A 39 1.86 -2.69 5.01
C LEU A 39 0.51 -3.38 5.26
N CYS A 40 -0.35 -2.78 6.10
CA CYS A 40 -1.67 -3.31 6.40
C CYS A 40 -2.57 -3.33 5.16
N LEU A 41 -2.59 -2.24 4.39
CA LEU A 41 -3.41 -2.14 3.18
C LEU A 41 -2.95 -3.15 2.12
N ALA A 42 -1.65 -3.23 1.85
CA ALA A 42 -1.11 -4.17 0.87
C ALA A 42 -1.37 -5.62 1.27
N LEU A 43 -1.21 -5.97 2.55
CA LEU A 43 -1.54 -7.30 3.05
C LEU A 43 -3.03 -7.61 2.85
N HIS A 44 -3.92 -6.67 3.19
CA HIS A 44 -5.36 -6.86 3.03
C HIS A 44 -5.74 -7.08 1.55
N LEU A 45 -5.22 -6.25 0.65
CA LEU A 45 -5.45 -6.39 -0.79
C LEU A 45 -4.87 -7.71 -1.33
N SER A 46 -3.72 -8.15 -0.82
CA SER A 46 -3.12 -9.44 -1.21
C SER A 46 -4.03 -10.65 -0.93
N GLN A 47 -4.87 -10.57 0.10
CA GLN A 47 -5.79 -11.64 0.48
C GLN A 47 -7.00 -11.72 -0.46
N LYS A 48 -7.29 -10.64 -1.18
CA LYS A 48 -8.41 -10.51 -2.12
C LYS A 48 -8.00 -10.72 -3.58
N GLN A 49 -6.70 -10.75 -3.86
CA GLN A 49 -6.22 -10.87 -5.23
C GLN A 49 -6.46 -12.27 -5.83
N PRO A 50 -6.79 -12.36 -7.12
CA PRO A 50 -6.94 -13.63 -7.82
C PRO A 50 -5.61 -14.39 -7.93
N SER A 51 -5.69 -15.72 -8.10
CA SER A 51 -4.52 -16.60 -8.18
C SER A 51 -3.57 -16.15 -9.30
N GLY A 52 -2.36 -15.72 -8.90
CA GLY A 52 -1.29 -15.31 -9.81
C GLY A 52 -0.82 -13.85 -9.65
N GLY A 53 -1.66 -12.96 -9.10
CA GLY A 53 -1.27 -11.58 -8.80
C GLY A 53 -0.37 -11.46 -7.55
N VAL A 54 0.36 -10.35 -7.44
CA VAL A 54 1.15 -10.03 -6.24
C VAL A 54 0.83 -8.60 -5.82
N CYS A 55 0.43 -8.41 -4.56
CA CYS A 55 0.31 -7.09 -3.97
C CYS A 55 1.60 -6.72 -3.26
N VAL A 56 2.16 -5.55 -3.58
CA VAL A 56 3.48 -5.09 -3.14
C VAL A 56 3.34 -3.78 -2.38
N PRO A 57 3.72 -3.72 -1.09
CA PRO A 57 3.81 -2.46 -0.37
C PRO A 57 5.09 -1.73 -0.78
N LEU A 58 4.96 -0.51 -1.31
CA LEU A 58 6.07 0.34 -1.71
C LEU A 58 6.14 1.56 -0.80
N LEU A 59 7.31 1.76 -0.19
CA LEU A 59 7.61 2.95 0.59
C LEU A 59 8.43 3.92 -0.25
N CYS A 60 8.22 5.22 -0.04
CA CYS A 60 9.05 6.26 -0.65
C CYS A 60 10.20 6.59 0.29
N ARG A 61 11.42 6.70 -0.24
CA ARG A 61 12.52 7.33 0.50
C ARG A 61 12.29 8.83 0.54
N LYS A 62 12.70 9.46 1.65
CA LYS A 62 12.75 10.92 1.72
C LYS A 62 13.84 11.40 0.75
N GLN A 63 13.54 12.42 -0.06
CA GLN A 63 14.46 12.93 -1.09
C GLN A 63 15.87 13.27 -0.58
N CYS A 64 16.03 13.52 0.73
CA CYS A 64 17.29 13.90 1.36
C CYS A 64 17.88 12.84 2.32
N SER A 65 17.27 11.67 2.49
CA SER A 65 17.81 10.63 3.37
C SER A 65 17.46 9.22 2.91
N THR A 66 18.49 8.37 2.84
CA THR A 66 18.34 6.94 2.55
C THR A 66 17.93 6.13 3.78
N GLU A 67 18.01 6.73 4.96
CA GLU A 67 17.72 6.07 6.23
C GLU A 67 16.27 6.31 6.66
N LEU A 68 15.69 5.29 7.29
CA LEU A 68 14.38 5.37 7.93
C LEU A 68 14.48 6.24 9.20
N PRO A 69 13.43 7.00 9.55
CA PRO A 69 13.35 7.68 10.83
C PRO A 69 13.59 6.70 11.99
N GLU A 70 14.33 7.12 13.02
CA GLU A 70 14.69 6.25 14.15
C GLU A 70 13.45 5.63 14.83
N GLU A 71 12.37 6.40 14.91
CA GLU A 71 11.10 5.93 15.45
C GLU A 71 10.48 4.80 14.61
N THR A 72 10.51 4.94 13.28
CA THR A 72 10.08 3.89 12.33
C THR A 72 10.93 2.64 12.49
N VAL A 73 12.25 2.79 12.63
CA VAL A 73 13.16 1.66 12.87
C VAL A 73 12.83 0.95 14.19
N ARG A 74 12.62 1.69 15.29
CA ARG A 74 12.21 1.12 16.58
C ARG A 74 10.88 0.40 16.48
N TYR A 75 9.91 0.96 15.75
CA TYR A 75 8.63 0.33 15.48
C TYR A 75 8.81 -1.01 14.75
N LEU A 76 9.56 -1.04 13.65
CA LEU A 76 9.82 -2.25 12.85
C LEU A 76 10.45 -3.36 13.70
N ARG A 77 11.43 -3.03 14.54
CA ARG A 77 12.03 -3.99 15.49
C ARG A 77 10.99 -4.55 16.46
N ARG A 78 10.10 -3.70 17.00
CA ARG A 78 9.04 -4.11 17.92
C ARG A 78 8.05 -5.07 17.26
N VAL A 79 7.71 -4.85 16.00
CA VAL A 79 6.82 -5.73 15.22
C VAL A 79 7.56 -6.88 14.52
N LYS A 80 8.87 -7.04 14.77
CA LYS A 80 9.74 -8.07 14.20
C LYS A 80 9.66 -8.08 12.66
N ILE A 81 9.83 -6.91 12.06
CA ILE A 81 9.96 -6.77 10.61
C ILE A 81 11.38 -6.28 10.35
N SER A 82 12.12 -7.04 9.54
CA SER A 82 13.45 -6.65 9.08
C SER A 82 13.35 -5.48 8.09
N GLU A 83 14.20 -4.47 8.22
CA GLU A 83 14.24 -3.33 7.28
C GLU A 83 14.54 -3.80 5.84
N SER A 84 15.34 -4.86 5.68
CA SER A 84 15.62 -5.49 4.38
C SER A 84 14.41 -6.19 3.76
N ALA A 85 13.34 -6.41 4.52
CA ALA A 85 12.09 -6.97 4.01
C ALA A 85 11.18 -5.88 3.39
N LEU A 86 11.48 -4.60 3.65
CA LEU A 86 10.76 -3.49 3.06
C LEU A 86 11.15 -3.32 1.60
N LEU A 87 10.19 -2.86 0.80
CA LEU A 87 10.36 -2.59 -0.62
C LEU A 87 10.19 -1.10 -0.85
N TRP A 88 11.11 -0.53 -1.59
CA TRP A 88 11.13 0.88 -1.93
C TRP A 88 10.52 1.08 -3.31
N ARG A 89 9.88 2.23 -3.51
CA ARG A 89 9.36 2.61 -4.83
C ARG A 89 10.47 2.61 -5.88
N GLU A 90 11.69 2.96 -5.51
CA GLU A 90 12.86 2.95 -6.40
C GLU A 90 13.30 1.53 -6.81
N ASP A 91 12.90 0.49 -6.08
CA ASP A 91 13.24 -0.90 -6.41
C ASP A 91 12.35 -1.47 -7.53
N ILE A 92 11.27 -0.77 -7.90
CA ILE A 92 10.31 -1.21 -8.92
C ILE A 92 10.08 -0.13 -9.98
N ASP A 93 10.30 -0.50 -11.23
CA ASP A 93 9.96 0.36 -12.37
C ASP A 93 8.45 0.31 -12.67
N LEU A 94 7.71 1.24 -12.04
CA LEU A 94 6.27 1.41 -12.23
C LEU A 94 5.92 1.71 -13.70
N VAL A 95 6.76 2.50 -14.38
CA VAL A 95 6.52 2.88 -15.78
C VAL A 95 6.61 1.65 -16.68
N ASN A 96 7.62 0.81 -16.51
CA ASN A 96 7.73 -0.43 -17.29
C ASN A 96 6.59 -1.42 -16.98
N LEU A 97 6.19 -1.54 -15.71
CA LEU A 97 5.02 -2.35 -15.33
C LEU A 97 3.72 -1.83 -15.95
N HIS A 98 3.57 -0.51 -16.05
CA HIS A 98 2.45 0.11 -16.72
C HIS A 98 2.44 -0.22 -18.23
N HIS A 99 3.56 -0.04 -18.93
CA HIS A 99 3.69 -0.33 -20.36
C HIS A 99 3.45 -1.81 -20.69
N THR A 100 3.77 -2.72 -19.78
CA THR A 100 3.51 -4.16 -19.94
C THR A 100 2.06 -4.55 -19.60
N GLY A 101 1.21 -3.61 -19.19
CA GLY A 101 -0.19 -3.83 -18.84
C GLY A 101 -0.37 -4.65 -17.55
N LYS A 102 0.69 -4.78 -16.74
CA LYS A 102 0.69 -5.58 -15.52
C LYS A 102 0.53 -4.76 -14.24
N LEU A 103 0.58 -3.43 -14.32
CA LEU A 103 0.49 -2.57 -13.15
C LEU A 103 -0.96 -2.29 -12.74
N LEU A 104 -1.23 -2.56 -11.47
CA LEU A 104 -2.34 -2.01 -10.70
C LEU A 104 -1.76 -1.13 -9.60
N LEU A 105 -2.28 0.07 -9.40
CA LEU A 105 -1.69 1.04 -8.48
C LEU A 105 -2.74 1.52 -7.46
N THR A 106 -2.35 1.56 -6.19
CA THR A 106 -3.12 2.15 -5.10
C THR A 106 -2.26 3.14 -4.36
N LEU A 107 -2.74 4.36 -4.22
CA LEU A 107 -2.02 5.45 -3.59
C LEU A 107 -2.63 5.73 -2.21
N LEU A 108 -1.82 5.79 -1.15
CA LEU A 108 -2.29 6.14 0.19
C LEU A 108 -2.56 7.64 0.40
N ARG A 109 -2.11 8.47 -0.54
CA ARG A 109 -2.32 9.91 -0.58
C ARG A 109 -2.17 10.37 -2.02
N ASP A 110 -2.76 11.52 -2.35
CA ASP A 110 -2.47 12.22 -3.59
C ASP A 110 -1.06 12.86 -3.57
N GLY A 111 -0.51 13.14 -4.75
CA GLY A 111 0.78 13.85 -4.90
C GLY A 111 2.02 13.04 -4.53
N LEU A 112 1.95 11.71 -4.57
CA LEU A 112 3.08 10.82 -4.27
C LEU A 112 4.03 10.59 -5.45
N LEU A 113 3.53 10.80 -6.66
CA LEU A 113 4.28 10.67 -7.90
C LEU A 113 4.53 12.06 -8.48
N GLU A 114 5.68 12.23 -9.11
CA GLU A 114 5.98 13.42 -9.91
C GLU A 114 4.94 13.54 -11.04
N SER A 115 4.55 14.76 -11.43
CA SER A 115 3.44 14.97 -12.37
C SER A 115 3.62 14.22 -13.71
N SER A 116 4.86 14.13 -14.21
CA SER A 116 5.18 13.41 -15.46
C SER A 116 5.03 11.89 -15.32
N GLU A 117 5.43 11.33 -14.18
CA GLU A 117 5.29 9.91 -13.89
C GLU A 117 3.82 9.56 -13.62
N TYR A 118 3.13 10.39 -12.84
CA TYR A 118 1.70 10.24 -12.56
C TYR A 118 0.91 10.17 -13.87
N HIS A 119 1.11 11.11 -14.80
CA HIS A 119 0.43 11.10 -16.09
C HIS A 119 0.70 9.84 -16.92
N THR A 120 1.86 9.21 -16.72
CA THR A 120 2.20 7.96 -17.42
C THR A 120 1.46 6.77 -16.83
N VAL A 121 1.33 6.70 -15.51
CA VAL A 121 0.74 5.53 -14.80
C VAL A 121 -0.71 5.75 -14.34
N GLU A 122 -1.31 6.90 -14.64
CA GLU A 122 -2.65 7.30 -14.20
C GLU A 122 -3.72 6.26 -14.54
N SER A 123 -3.65 5.67 -15.74
CA SER A 123 -4.61 4.64 -16.16
C SER A 123 -4.46 3.29 -15.43
N SER A 124 -3.37 3.09 -14.69
CA SER A 124 -3.18 1.95 -13.78
C SER A 124 -3.61 2.24 -12.34
N VAL A 125 -3.96 3.49 -11.99
CA VAL A 125 -4.43 3.86 -10.66
C VAL A 125 -5.83 3.31 -10.46
N LEU A 126 -5.95 2.29 -9.62
CA LEU A 126 -7.24 1.70 -9.25
C LEU A 126 -7.96 2.54 -8.19
N ARG A 127 -7.20 3.08 -7.23
CA ARG A 127 -7.77 3.84 -6.12
C ARG A 127 -6.75 4.74 -5.45
N VAL A 128 -7.24 5.84 -4.89
CA VAL A 128 -6.52 6.73 -3.98
C VAL A 128 -7.24 6.70 -2.63
N VAL A 129 -6.53 6.36 -1.56
CA VAL A 129 -7.06 6.43 -0.19
C VAL A 129 -6.93 7.87 0.25
N HIS A 130 -8.03 8.61 0.19
CA HIS A 130 -8.03 10.00 0.64
C HIS A 130 -8.02 10.04 2.16
N GLN A 131 -7.00 10.69 2.73
CA GLN A 131 -7.09 11.16 4.11
C GLN A 131 -8.08 12.32 4.10
N ASP A 132 -9.29 12.08 4.58
CA ASP A 132 -10.32 13.09 4.63
C ASP A 132 -9.82 14.25 5.51
N GLY A 133 -9.51 15.36 4.87
CA GLY A 133 -8.83 16.51 5.46
C GLY A 133 -9.36 17.83 4.91
N GLN A 134 -10.60 17.83 4.40
CA GLN A 134 -11.27 19.04 3.95
C GLN A 134 -12.70 19.09 4.48
N GLN A 135 -12.83 19.27 5.80
CA GLN A 135 -14.03 19.81 6.39
C GLN A 135 -13.66 20.95 7.33
N ASP A 136 -14.25 22.10 7.04
CA ASP A 136 -14.11 23.37 7.74
C ASP A 136 -14.33 23.24 9.26
N ALA A 137 -13.58 24.09 9.98
CA ALA A 137 -13.81 24.53 11.35
C ALA A 137 -13.66 23.49 12.49
N ALA A 138 -12.54 23.61 13.19
CA ALA A 138 -12.41 23.41 14.63
C ALA A 138 -12.84 22.03 15.17
N ASP A 139 -12.12 20.98 14.81
CA ASP A 139 -11.97 19.84 15.71
C ASP A 139 -10.65 19.08 15.46
N ASP A 140 -10.13 18.50 16.52
CA ASP A 140 -8.87 17.76 16.70
C ASP A 140 -8.86 16.41 15.92
N GLY A 141 -8.92 16.47 14.59
CA GLY A 141 -9.40 15.34 13.78
C GLY A 141 -8.66 15.01 12.49
N ALA A 142 -7.36 15.30 12.36
CA ALA A 142 -6.59 14.76 11.24
C ALA A 142 -6.46 13.23 11.41
N MET A 143 -7.30 12.46 10.69
CA MET A 143 -7.23 11.01 10.70
C MET A 143 -5.90 10.56 10.07
N SER A 144 -5.04 9.96 10.90
CA SER A 144 -3.79 9.34 10.43
C SER A 144 -4.08 8.35 9.30
N ALA A 145 -3.13 8.18 8.36
CA ALA A 145 -3.24 7.22 7.25
C ALA A 145 -3.66 5.83 7.74
N LEU A 146 -3.13 5.44 8.90
CA LEU A 146 -3.44 4.18 9.54
C LEU A 146 -4.91 4.07 9.96
N THR A 147 -5.51 5.14 10.47
CA THR A 147 -6.91 5.14 10.91
C THR A 147 -7.87 5.08 9.74
N THR A 148 -7.53 5.75 8.62
CA THR A 148 -8.30 5.64 7.36
C THR A 148 -8.23 4.21 6.81
N VAL A 149 -7.03 3.64 6.69
CA VAL A 149 -6.86 2.25 6.24
C VAL A 149 -7.59 1.26 7.16
N ALA A 150 -7.50 1.44 8.48
CA ALA A 150 -8.19 0.57 9.44
C ALA A 150 -9.71 0.65 9.25
N ARG A 151 -10.26 1.85 9.05
CA ARG A 151 -11.69 2.05 8.78
C ARG A 151 -12.12 1.31 7.51
N GLU A 152 -11.39 1.45 6.41
CA GLU A 152 -11.70 0.76 5.15
C GLU A 152 -11.70 -0.76 5.33
N ILE A 153 -10.65 -1.30 5.94
CA ILE A 153 -10.55 -2.76 6.17
C ILE A 153 -11.74 -3.26 7.00
N LEU A 154 -12.15 -2.50 8.02
CA LEU A 154 -13.31 -2.86 8.85
C LEU A 154 -14.63 -2.76 8.07
N GLN A 155 -14.81 -1.73 7.25
CA GLN A 155 -16.01 -1.57 6.40
C GLN A 155 -16.12 -2.71 5.40
N ASP A 156 -15.02 -3.04 4.71
CA ASP A 156 -14.95 -4.16 3.78
C ASP A 156 -15.30 -5.49 4.46
N ALA A 157 -14.81 -5.73 5.68
CA ALA A 157 -15.13 -6.94 6.44
C ALA A 157 -16.62 -7.02 6.81
N VAL A 158 -17.24 -5.88 7.13
CA VAL A 158 -18.68 -5.79 7.39
C VAL A 158 -19.48 -6.11 6.12
N GLU A 159 -19.10 -5.56 4.97
CA GLU A 159 -19.76 -5.82 3.68
C GLU A 159 -19.67 -7.29 3.28
N GLN A 160 -18.49 -7.91 3.41
CA GLN A 160 -18.31 -9.34 3.17
C GLN A 160 -19.19 -10.19 4.07
N SER A 161 -19.30 -9.84 5.35
CA SER A 161 -20.17 -10.53 6.30
C SER A 161 -21.64 -10.41 5.93
N ARG A 162 -22.08 -9.23 5.47
CA ARG A 162 -23.46 -9.00 5.01
C ARG A 162 -23.78 -9.78 3.75
N ALA A 163 -22.85 -9.84 2.78
CA ALA A 163 -23.03 -10.62 1.57
C ALA A 163 -23.17 -12.12 1.87
N ALA A 164 -22.28 -12.68 2.70
CA ALA A 164 -22.36 -14.09 3.10
C ALA A 164 -23.65 -14.44 3.85
N LEU A 165 -24.12 -13.55 4.74
CA LEU A 165 -25.40 -13.74 5.43
C LEU A 165 -26.60 -13.60 4.47
N GLY A 166 -26.51 -12.71 3.48
CA GLY A 166 -27.54 -12.56 2.45
C GLY A 166 -27.69 -13.81 1.58
N GLU A 167 -26.59 -14.46 1.22
CA GLU A 167 -26.61 -15.74 0.47
C GLU A 167 -27.12 -16.92 1.33
N LEU A 168 -26.92 -16.89 2.65
CA LEU A 168 -27.36 -17.96 3.55
C LEU A 168 -28.86 -17.87 3.91
N LEU A 169 -29.40 -16.65 3.92
CA LEU A 169 -30.78 -16.36 4.37
C LEU A 169 -31.76 -16.09 3.22
N GLY A 170 -31.29 -16.07 1.97
CA GLY A 170 -32.09 -15.95 0.74
C GLY A 170 -32.24 -17.28 0.02
#